data_AF-A0A345AMN6-F1
#
_entry.id   AF-A0A345AMN6-F1
#
_cell.length_a   1.000
_cell.length_b   1.000
_cell.length_c   1.000
_cell.angle_alpha   90.00
_cell.angle_beta   90.00
_cell.angle_gamma   90.00
#
_symmetry.space_group_name_H-M   'P 1'
#
loop_
_entity.id
_entity.type
_entity.pdbx_description
1 polymer ?
#
loop_
_entity_poly.entity_id
_entity_poly.type
_entity_poly.pdbx_seq_one_letter_code
_entity_poly.pdbx_strand_id
1 'polypeptide(L)' 'MGIASEIRSSLPLCGRCINCKLLIWNDKAELKSTQNLIKFRSSEASFYYTVRCSWLKSPVSEPQFLDTCEGKQQQKGSD' A
#
# COMPACT_ATOMS: atom_id res chain seq x y z
N MET A 1 -8.57 -2.91 14.89
CA MET A 1 -8.42 -2.24 13.57
C MET A 1 -7.75 -3.25 12.64
N GLY A 2 -8.11 -3.32 11.35
CA GLY A 2 -7.58 -4.37 10.46
C GLY A 2 -6.19 -4.04 9.87
N ILE A 3 -5.42 -5.06 9.48
CA ILE A 3 -4.06 -4.94 8.89
C ILE A 3 -3.97 -3.92 7.74
N ALA A 4 -5.01 -3.81 6.93
CA ALA A 4 -5.07 -2.82 5.85
C ALA A 4 -5.01 -1.37 6.35
N SER A 5 -5.60 -1.09 7.52
CA SER A 5 -5.56 0.24 8.14
C SER A 5 -4.19 0.55 8.73
N GLU A 6 -3.53 -0.44 9.31
CA GLU A 6 -2.16 -0.30 9.83
C GLU A 6 -1.19 0.01 8.69
N ILE A 7 -1.22 -0.78 7.61
CA ILE A 7 -0.38 -0.53 6.43
C ILE A 7 -0.70 0.82 5.81
N ARG A 8 -1.97 1.22 5.68
CA ARG A 8 -2.32 2.56 5.17
C ARG A 8 -1.75 3.68 6.04
N SER A 9 -1.65 3.47 7.35
CA SER A 9 -1.12 4.48 8.27
C SER A 9 0.39 4.65 8.13
N SER A 10 1.11 3.62 7.68
CA SER A 10 2.56 3.70 7.41
C SER A 10 2.90 4.23 6.01
N LEU A 11 1.91 4.56 5.18
CA LEU A 11 2.10 5.06 3.81
C LEU A 11 1.73 6.55 3.71
N PRO A 12 2.72 7.47 3.69
CA PRO A 12 2.48 8.92 3.81
C PRO A 12 1.52 9.49 2.76
N LEU A 13 1.73 9.13 1.49
CA LEU A 13 0.88 9.57 0.38
C LEU A 13 -0.15 8.51 -0.04
N CYS A 14 0.33 7.30 -0.35
CA CYS A 14 -0.49 6.25 -0.92
C CYS A 14 -1.61 5.78 0.01
N GLY A 15 -1.41 5.83 1.33
CA GLY A 15 -2.42 5.41 2.30
C GLY A 15 -3.72 6.21 2.23
N ARG A 16 -3.62 7.49 1.82
CA ARG A 16 -4.71 8.48 1.78
C ARG A 16 -5.14 8.86 0.36
N CYS A 17 -4.54 8.26 -0.67
CA CYS A 17 -4.82 8.58 -2.06
C CYS A 17 -5.96 7.71 -2.61
N ILE A 18 -7.01 8.32 -3.16
CA ILE A 18 -8.16 7.56 -3.71
C ILE A 18 -7.78 6.73 -4.94
N ASN A 19 -6.72 7.13 -5.63
CA ASN A 19 -6.19 6.39 -6.78
C ASN A 19 -5.42 5.14 -6.34
N CYS A 20 -5.01 5.02 -5.07
CA CYS A 20 -4.20 3.92 -4.58
C CYS A 20 -5.06 2.80 -3.97
N LYS A 21 -4.92 1.58 -4.50
CA LYS A 21 -5.49 0.35 -3.97
C LYS A 21 -4.40 -0.49 -3.31
N LEU A 22 -4.67 -0.98 -2.09
CA LEU A 22 -3.76 -1.84 -1.34
C LEU A 22 -4.14 -3.30 -1.57
N LEU A 23 -3.18 -4.11 -2.00
CA LEU A 23 -3.31 -5.56 -2.12
C LEU A 23 -2.40 -6.20 -1.05
N ILE A 24 -2.94 -7.13 -0.27
CA ILE A 24 -2.26 -7.72 0.90
C ILE A 24 -2.34 -9.24 0.78
N TRP A 25 -1.21 -9.90 1.04
CA TRP A 25 -1.08 -11.34 1.15
C TRP A 25 -0.54 -11.71 2.53
N ASN A 26 -1.00 -12.85 3.03
CA ASN A 26 -0.44 -13.46 4.23
C ASN A 26 0.97 -14.02 3.93
N ASP A 27 1.85 -14.07 4.92
CA ASP A 27 3.21 -14.61 4.77
C ASP A 27 3.26 -16.10 4.38
N LYS A 28 2.18 -16.86 4.57
CA LYS A 28 2.01 -18.24 4.12
C LYS A 28 1.69 -18.38 2.62
N ALA A 29 1.46 -17.27 1.91
CA ALA A 29 1.17 -17.34 0.48
C ALA A 29 2.45 -17.69 -0.32
N GLU A 30 2.38 -18.71 -1.16
CA GLU A 30 3.44 -19.04 -2.12
C GLU A 30 3.48 -18.00 -3.25
N LEU A 31 4.18 -16.90 -2.99
CA LEU A 31 4.32 -15.79 -3.92
C LEU A 31 5.50 -16.04 -4.87
N LYS A 32 5.26 -15.91 -6.17
CA LYS A 32 6.35 -15.94 -7.17
C LYS A 32 7.23 -14.70 -6.96
N SER A 33 8.54 -14.89 -6.92
CA SER A 33 9.57 -13.86 -6.62
C SER A 33 9.63 -12.68 -7.60
N THR A 34 8.81 -12.67 -8.65
CA THR A 34 8.78 -11.65 -9.70
C THR A 34 7.91 -10.43 -9.38
N GLN A 35 7.22 -10.42 -8.23
CA GLN A 35 6.36 -9.31 -7.85
C GLN A 35 7.11 -8.36 -6.90
N ASN A 36 7.07 -7.05 -7.19
CA ASN A 36 7.57 -5.98 -6.32
C ASN A 36 6.68 -5.87 -5.07
N LEU A 37 6.82 -6.84 -4.16
CA LEU A 37 6.09 -6.94 -2.91
C LEU A 37 6.95 -6.42 -1.77
N ILE A 38 6.32 -5.67 -0.88
CA ILE A 38 6.96 -5.11 0.31
C ILE A 38 6.49 -5.90 1.52
N LYS A 39 7.44 -6.34 2.34
CA LYS A 39 7.13 -7.05 3.58
C LYS A 39 6.77 -6.03 4.67
N PHE A 40 5.61 -6.20 5.29
CA PHE A 40 5.16 -5.47 6.46
C PHE A 40 5.08 -6.43 7.64
N ARG A 41 5.62 -6.03 8.79
CA ARG A 41 5.55 -6.82 10.03
C ARG A 41 4.61 -6.10 11.00
N SER A 42 3.45 -6.69 11.25
CA SER A 42 2.58 -6.25 12.35
C SER A 42 3.06 -6.84 13.68
N SER A 43 2.39 -6.49 14.77
CA SER A 43 2.61 -7.08 16.09
C SER A 43 2.32 -8.59 16.12
N GLU A 44 1.39 -9.06 15.29
CA GLU A 44 0.87 -10.43 15.34
C GLU A 44 1.40 -11.34 14.20
N ALA A 45 1.72 -10.78 13.02
CA ALA A 45 2.14 -11.56 11.86
C ALA A 45 2.94 -10.74 10.83
N SER A 46 3.53 -11.43 9.85
CA SER A 46 4.10 -10.77 8.66
C SER A 46 3.12 -10.84 7.49
N PHE A 47 3.11 -9.79 6.68
CA PHE A 47 2.30 -9.66 5.48
C PHE A 47 3.16 -9.17 4.33
N TYR A 48 2.78 -9.52 3.12
CA TYR A 48 3.30 -8.89 1.91
C TYR A 48 2.24 -7.97 1.35
N TYR A 49 2.63 -6.80 0.84
CA TYR A 49 1.70 -5.90 0.20
C TYR A 49 2.30 -5.22 -1.03
N THR A 50 1.41 -4.76 -1.90
CA THR A 50 1.75 -3.82 -2.98
C THR A 50 0.65 -2.78 -3.11
N VAL A 51 1.02 -1.59 -3.57
CA VAL A 51 0.08 -0.51 -3.84
C VAL A 51 -0.04 -0.37 -5.35
N ARG A 52 -1.27 -0.48 -5.87
CA ARG A 52 -1.57 -0.20 -7.28
C ARG A 52 -2.23 1.16 -7.41
N CYS A 53 -1.68 2.04 -8.25
CA CYS A 53 -2.27 3.33 -8.54
C CYS A 53 -3.08 3.26 -9.83
N SER A 54 -4.39 3.56 -9.78
CA SER A 54 -5.25 3.61 -10.97
C SER A 54 -4.84 4.71 -11.94
N TRP A 55 -4.32 5.83 -11.43
CA TRP A 55 -3.83 6.95 -12.24
C TRP A 55 -2.60 6.57 -13.06
N LEU A 56 -1.59 5.99 -12.40
CA LEU A 56 -0.35 5.54 -13.06
C LEU A 56 -0.56 4.25 -13.87
N LYS A 57 -1.68 3.56 -13.66
CA LYS A 57 -2.00 2.23 -14.22
C LYS A 57 -0.99 1.14 -13.84
N SER A 58 -0.08 1.42 -12.91
CA SER A 58 1.02 0.55 -12.48
C SER A 58 1.03 0.35 -10.95
N PRO A 59 1.77 -0.66 -10.45
CA PRO A 59 2.22 -0.68 -9.07
C PRO A 59 3.08 0.55 -8.76
N VAL A 60 3.00 1.03 -7.52
CA VAL A 60 3.90 2.05 -6.97
C VAL A 60 5.11 1.33 -6.42
N SER A 61 6.29 1.64 -6.96
CA SER A 61 7.57 1.18 -6.42
C SER A 61 7.83 1.94 -5.12
N GLU A 62 8.00 1.22 -4.01
CA GLU A 62 8.35 1.78 -2.70
C GLU A 62 7.41 2.89 -2.17
N PRO A 63 6.10 2.64 -2.06
CA PRO A 63 5.11 3.60 -1.56
C PRO A 63 5.37 4.08 -0.13
N GLN A 64 6.19 3.38 0.66
CA GLN A 64 6.59 3.80 2.01
C GLN A 64 7.55 4.99 2.01
N PHE A 65 8.28 5.23 0.91
CA PHE A 65 9.21 6.34 0.76
C PHE A 65 8.68 7.45 -0.16
N LEU A 66 7.50 7.25 -0.76
CA LEU A 66 6.91 8.22 -1.66
C LEU A 66 6.44 9.47 -0.92
N ASP A 67 7.09 10.60 -1.20
CA ASP A 67 6.88 11.91 -0.55
C ASP A 67 6.00 12.86 -1.39
N THR A 68 6.08 12.78 -2.72
CA THR A 68 5.41 13.66 -3.68
C THR A 68 4.72 12.87 -4.79
N CYS A 69 3.50 13.26 -5.17
CA CYS A 69 2.77 12.68 -6.30
C CYS A 69 1.77 13.70 -6.88
N GLU A 70 2.02 14.20 -8.09
CA GLU A 70 1.20 15.22 -8.74
C GLU A 70 -0.23 14.74 -9.04
N GLY A 71 -0.41 13.44 -9.29
CA GLY A 71 -1.72 12.81 -9.51
C GLY A 71 -2.45 12.41 -8.22
N LYS A 72 -1.96 12.80 -7.05
CA LYS A 72 -2.60 12.46 -5.77
C LYS A 72 -3.94 13.16 -5.64
N GLN A 73 -4.96 12.37 -5.31
CA GLN A 73 -6.29 12.87 -4.97
C GLN A 73 -6.65 12.35 -3.59
N GLN A 74 -7.07 13.24 -2.69
CA GLN A 74 -7.51 12.88 -1.34
C GLN A 74 -8.99 12.52 -1.35
N GLN A 75 -9.36 11.60 -0.45
CA GLN A 75 -10.76 11.30 -0.19
C GLN A 75 -11.42 12.57 0.35
N LYS A 76 -12.43 13.10 -0.34
CA LYS A 76 -13.22 14.22 0.16
C LYS A 76 -13.97 13.74 1.41
N GLY A 77 -13.57 14.24 2.58
CA GLY A 77 -14.25 14.03 3.85
C GLY A 77 -13.51 13.07 4.78
N SER A 78 -12.73 13.64 5.70
CA SER A 78 -12.48 13.17 7.07
C SER A 78 -11.71 14.31 7.76
N ASP A 79 -12.43 15.37 8.09
CA ASP A 79 -12.12 16.15 9.30
C ASP A 79 -12.43 15.26 10.51
#